data_AF-A0A257LHD8-F1
#
_entry.id   AF-A0A257LHD8-F1
#
_cell.length_a   1.000
_cell.length_b   1.000
_cell.length_c   1.000
_cell.angle_alpha   90.00
_cell.angle_beta   90.00
_cell.angle_gamma   90.00
#
_symmetry.space_group_name_H-M   'P 1'
#
loop_
_entity.id
_entity.type
_entity.pdbx_description
1 polymer ?
#
loop_
_entity_poly.entity_id
_entity_poly.type
_entity_poly.pdbx_seq_one_letter_code
_entity_poly.pdbx_strand_id
1 'polypeptide(L)'
;MDEIRKVKNVILFIDELHTIVGAGSAEGAMDASNIIKPALSRSELQVVGATTMNEYRKYIEKDAALERRFQQVKVDEPSVDDAIKIMQGLQEKYETHHKASFTKEAVEASVRLTSRYLTGRFLPDKAIDVLDEAGARARIGQMTRPPEIKQLEANIEQINRDKVGAIAEQDFEKAAALRDSEKNAKKELEETLKNWRAKSEETIVTVTDDDIMAVVSKWTGVPLRRMEEKEAEKLLKMESELQGRVIGQDEAVTAISKALRRSRADLKDPRRPIGSFLFLGPTGVGKTYLARNLAEFMFGDPEALIQIDMSEYMEKFTSSSLIDS
;
A
#
# COMPACT_ATOMS: atom_id res chain seq x y z
N MET A 1 -23.28 -9.85 -30.32
CA MET A 1 -24.63 -9.25 -30.42
C MET A 1 -25.70 -10.27 -30.78
N ASP A 2 -25.52 -11.09 -31.82
CA ASP A 2 -26.54 -12.09 -32.19
C ASP A 2 -26.75 -13.18 -31.12
N GLU A 3 -25.72 -13.50 -30.36
CA GLU A 3 -25.81 -14.40 -29.20
C GLU A 3 -26.66 -13.80 -28.07
N ILE A 4 -26.44 -12.53 -27.72
CA ILE A 4 -27.23 -11.80 -26.71
C ILE A 4 -28.70 -11.70 -27.15
N ARG A 5 -28.96 -11.47 -28.44
CA ARG A 5 -30.33 -11.43 -28.99
C ARG A 5 -31.04 -12.79 -28.92
N LYS A 6 -30.29 -13.89 -29.01
CA LYS A 6 -30.85 -15.24 -28.89
C LYS A 6 -31.17 -15.59 -27.44
N VAL A 7 -30.31 -15.17 -26.49
CA VAL A 7 -30.48 -15.42 -25.06
C VAL A 7 -31.17 -14.23 -24.40
N LYS A 8 -32.50 -14.14 -24.57
CA LYS A 8 -33.33 -12.98 -24.17
C LYS A 8 -33.28 -12.56 -22.69
N ASN A 9 -32.70 -13.37 -21.81
CA ASN A 9 -32.64 -13.14 -20.36
C ASN A 9 -31.18 -13.13 -19.86
N VAL A 10 -30.36 -12.21 -20.36
CA VAL A 10 -28.96 -12.04 -19.94
C VAL A 10 -28.72 -10.60 -19.53
N ILE A 11 -28.04 -10.43 -18.39
CA ILE A 11 -27.45 -9.14 -17.98
C ILE A 11 -25.98 -9.19 -18.36
N LEU A 12 -25.53 -8.21 -19.14
CA LEU A 12 -24.12 -8.02 -19.45
C LEU A 12 -23.48 -7.12 -18.39
N PHE A 13 -22.34 -7.51 -17.82
CA PHE A 13 -21.53 -6.62 -16.99
C PHE A 13 -20.33 -6.13 -17.81
N ILE A 14 -20.11 -4.82 -17.82
CA ILE A 14 -18.95 -4.19 -18.48
C ILE A 14 -18.21 -3.40 -17.41
N ASP A 15 -17.04 -3.89 -17.03
CA ASP A 15 -16.11 -3.10 -16.23
C ASP A 15 -15.48 -2.02 -17.10
N GLU A 16 -15.14 -0.88 -16.50
CA GLU A 16 -14.57 0.28 -17.20
C GLU A 16 -15.36 0.69 -18.46
N LEU A 17 -16.68 0.89 -18.33
CA LEU A 17 -17.62 1.19 -19.42
C LEU A 17 -17.17 2.36 -20.31
N HIS A 18 -16.40 3.32 -19.79
CA HIS A 18 -15.88 4.43 -20.57
C HIS A 18 -14.91 3.99 -21.68
N THR A 19 -14.24 2.84 -21.56
CA THR A 19 -13.27 2.36 -22.57
C THR A 19 -13.91 2.08 -23.92
N ILE A 20 -15.18 1.65 -23.91
CA ILE A 20 -15.98 1.41 -25.12
C ILE A 20 -16.68 2.69 -25.62
N VAL A 21 -16.60 3.79 -24.86
CA VAL A 21 -17.20 5.09 -25.15
C VAL A 21 -16.10 6.14 -25.22
N GLY A 22 -15.54 6.36 -26.41
CA GLY A 22 -14.48 7.37 -26.59
C GLY A 22 -13.18 6.84 -27.21
N ALA A 23 -13.13 5.54 -27.54
CA ALA A 23 -12.06 4.94 -28.35
C ALA A 23 -11.86 5.66 -29.70
N GLY A 24 -12.88 6.37 -30.21
CA GLY A 24 -12.80 7.16 -31.44
C GLY A 24 -11.91 8.41 -31.41
N SER A 25 -11.20 8.68 -30.30
CA SER A 25 -10.26 9.82 -30.22
C SER A 25 -8.85 9.49 -30.74
N ALA A 26 -8.52 8.21 -30.92
CA ALA A 26 -7.28 7.74 -31.52
C ALA A 26 -7.57 7.22 -32.94
N GLU A 27 -6.83 7.70 -33.94
CA GLU A 27 -6.98 7.27 -35.33
C GLU A 27 -6.84 5.74 -35.45
N GLY A 28 -7.96 5.06 -35.77
CA GLY A 28 -7.97 3.63 -36.12
C GLY A 28 -8.66 2.69 -35.13
N ALA A 29 -9.08 3.14 -33.94
CA ALA A 29 -9.87 2.30 -33.04
C ALA A 29 -11.35 2.32 -33.45
N MET A 30 -11.94 1.15 -33.73
CA MET A 30 -13.38 1.04 -33.96
C MET A 30 -14.13 1.41 -32.68
N ASP A 31 -14.89 2.50 -32.73
CA ASP A 31 -15.71 2.95 -31.61
C ASP A 31 -16.88 1.99 -31.39
N ALA A 32 -16.71 1.07 -30.43
CA ALA A 32 -17.71 0.08 -30.03
C ALA A 32 -19.04 0.73 -29.59
N SER A 33 -19.02 2.01 -29.22
CA SER A 33 -20.19 2.83 -28.94
C SER A 33 -21.24 2.80 -30.06
N ASN A 34 -20.81 2.75 -31.33
CA ASN A 34 -21.72 2.69 -32.49
C ASN A 34 -22.52 1.38 -32.58
N ILE A 35 -22.03 0.31 -31.96
CA ILE A 35 -22.72 -1.00 -31.90
C ILE A 35 -23.67 -1.04 -30.69
N ILE A 36 -23.28 -0.42 -29.58
CA ILE A 36 -23.99 -0.50 -28.30
C ILE A 36 -25.17 0.48 -28.23
N LYS A 37 -25.01 1.72 -28.72
CA LYS A 37 -26.06 2.75 -28.70
C LYS A 37 -27.38 2.29 -29.33
N PRO A 38 -27.39 1.65 -30.52
CA PRO A 38 -28.64 1.17 -31.12
C PRO A 38 -29.27 0.03 -30.31
N ALA A 39 -28.46 -0.87 -29.73
CA ALA A 39 -28.94 -2.00 -28.95
C ALA A 39 -29.54 -1.57 -27.61
N LEU A 40 -28.93 -0.60 -26.93
CA LEU A 40 -29.49 0.04 -25.73
C LEU A 40 -30.80 0.77 -26.06
N SER A 41 -30.85 1.46 -27.21
CA SER A 41 -32.06 2.20 -27.62
C SER A 41 -33.23 1.31 -27.99
N ARG A 42 -32.97 0.12 -28.55
CA ARG A 42 -33.99 -0.88 -28.85
C ARG A 42 -34.31 -1.80 -27.66
N SER A 43 -33.70 -1.58 -26.49
CA SER A 43 -33.82 -2.46 -25.32
C SER A 43 -33.46 -3.93 -25.63
N GLU A 44 -32.58 -4.16 -26.60
CA GLU A 44 -32.07 -5.49 -26.97
C GLU A 44 -30.90 -5.93 -26.07
N LEU A 45 -30.33 -4.98 -25.32
CA LEU A 45 -29.17 -5.16 -24.46
C LEU A 45 -29.48 -4.67 -23.06
N GLN A 46 -29.44 -5.56 -22.07
CA GLN A 46 -29.44 -5.22 -20.65
C GLN A 46 -28.00 -5.23 -20.16
N VAL A 47 -27.54 -4.10 -19.61
CA VAL A 47 -26.14 -3.93 -19.22
C VAL A 47 -26.02 -3.22 -17.87
N VAL A 48 -25.06 -3.68 -17.07
CA VAL A 48 -24.55 -2.98 -15.89
C VAL A 48 -23.12 -2.56 -16.22
N GLY A 49 -22.88 -1.25 -16.21
CA GLY A 49 -21.55 -0.69 -16.45
C GLY A 49 -20.93 -0.16 -15.16
N ALA A 50 -19.65 -0.43 -14.94
CA ALA A 50 -18.86 0.19 -13.88
C ALA A 50 -17.89 1.21 -14.49
N THR A 51 -17.71 2.36 -13.84
CA THR A 51 -16.76 3.41 -14.24
C THR A 51 -16.56 4.38 -13.08
N THR A 52 -15.49 5.17 -13.10
CA THR A 52 -15.28 6.22 -12.09
C THR A 52 -16.13 7.46 -12.38
N MET A 53 -16.39 8.28 -11.35
CA MET A 53 -17.15 9.53 -11.53
C MET A 53 -16.47 10.49 -12.52
N ASN A 54 -15.14 10.49 -12.56
CA ASN A 54 -14.36 11.33 -13.47
C ASN A 54 -14.53 10.89 -14.92
N GLU A 55 -14.47 9.58 -15.19
CA GLU A 55 -14.70 9.02 -16.52
C GLU A 55 -16.15 9.21 -16.98
N TYR A 56 -17.11 9.03 -16.08
CA TYR A 56 -18.52 9.30 -16.39
C TYR A 56 -18.71 10.72 -16.91
N ARG A 57 -18.20 11.74 -16.19
CA ARG A 57 -18.27 13.15 -16.60
C ARG A 57 -17.56 13.43 -17.92
N LYS A 58 -16.42 12.75 -18.14
CA LYS A 58 -15.58 12.97 -19.31
C LYS A 58 -16.18 12.38 -20.58
N TYR A 59 -16.74 11.17 -20.51
CA TYR A 59 -17.10 10.37 -21.68
C TYR A 59 -18.60 10.08 -21.82
N ILE A 60 -19.34 9.88 -20.72
CA ILE A 60 -20.73 9.40 -20.76
C ILE A 60 -21.72 10.57 -20.64
N GLU A 61 -21.49 11.49 -19.69
CA GLU A 61 -22.36 12.65 -19.44
C GLU A 61 -22.47 13.58 -20.65
N LYS A 62 -21.41 13.65 -21.48
CA LYS A 62 -21.41 14.45 -22.71
C LYS A 62 -22.17 13.80 -23.87
N ASP A 63 -22.49 12.51 -23.78
CA ASP A 63 -23.17 11.76 -24.82
C ASP A 63 -24.65 11.55 -24.48
N ALA A 64 -25.50 12.39 -25.05
CA ALA A 64 -26.94 12.38 -24.78
C ALA A 64 -27.64 11.04 -25.10
N ALA A 65 -27.08 10.20 -25.97
CA ALA A 65 -27.66 8.90 -26.28
C ALA A 65 -27.39 7.88 -25.17
N LEU A 66 -26.22 7.96 -24.53
CA LEU A 66 -25.82 7.07 -23.43
C LEU A 66 -26.38 7.56 -22.09
N GLU A 67 -26.28 8.87 -21.82
CA GLU A 67 -26.79 9.49 -20.59
C GLU A 67 -28.28 9.14 -20.37
N ARG A 68 -29.09 9.15 -21.43
CA ARG A 68 -30.53 8.82 -21.37
C ARG A 68 -30.85 7.33 -21.23
N ARG A 69 -29.85 6.45 -21.31
CA ARG A 69 -30.02 4.98 -21.27
C ARG A 69 -29.48 4.36 -20.00
N PHE A 70 -28.57 5.04 -19.31
CA PHE A 70 -28.06 4.60 -18.02
C PHE A 70 -28.78 5.30 -16.87
N GLN A 71 -29.28 4.53 -15.92
CA GLN A 71 -29.66 5.06 -14.61
C GLN A 71 -28.40 5.13 -13.76
N GLN A 72 -28.03 6.33 -13.30
CA GLN A 72 -26.89 6.49 -12.41
C GLN A 72 -27.21 5.92 -11.03
N VAL A 73 -26.33 5.06 -10.53
CA VAL A 73 -26.31 4.55 -9.16
C VAL A 73 -24.94 4.85 -8.58
N LYS A 74 -24.88 5.71 -7.56
CA LYS A 74 -23.62 6.06 -6.90
C LYS A 74 -23.28 4.98 -5.87
N VAL A 75 -22.11 4.37 -6.02
CA VAL A 75 -21.54 3.45 -5.03
C VAL A 75 -20.43 4.21 -4.31
N ASP A 76 -20.61 4.44 -3.02
CA ASP A 76 -19.65 5.15 -2.19
C ASP A 76 -18.61 4.18 -1.60
N GLU A 77 -17.44 4.71 -1.21
CA GLU A 77 -16.45 3.97 -0.44
C GLU A 77 -17.10 3.41 0.84
N PRO A 78 -16.88 2.13 1.19
CA PRO A 78 -17.43 1.54 2.39
C PRO A 78 -16.91 2.25 3.66
N SER A 79 -17.73 2.21 4.72
CA SER A 79 -17.28 2.65 6.04
C SER A 79 -16.14 1.76 6.55
N VAL A 80 -15.35 2.24 7.51
CA VAL A 80 -14.27 1.45 8.12
C VAL A 80 -14.82 0.13 8.69
N ASP A 81 -15.96 0.16 9.36
CA ASP A 81 -16.55 -1.03 9.97
C ASP A 81 -17.08 -2.02 8.92
N ASP A 82 -17.65 -1.53 7.82
CA ASP A 82 -18.11 -2.40 6.73
C ASP A 82 -16.93 -2.97 5.93
N ALA A 83 -15.87 -2.18 5.72
CA ALA A 83 -14.64 -2.67 5.11
C ALA A 83 -13.99 -3.78 5.95
N ILE A 84 -14.00 -3.68 7.29
CA ILE A 84 -13.53 -4.77 8.17
C ILE A 84 -14.34 -6.05 7.93
N LYS A 85 -15.68 -5.98 7.83
CA LYS A 85 -16.52 -7.15 7.54
C LYS A 85 -16.24 -7.74 6.17
N ILE A 86 -16.03 -6.88 5.16
CA ILE A 86 -15.64 -7.32 3.80
C ILE A 86 -14.31 -8.08 3.87
N MET A 87 -13.32 -7.52 4.56
CA MET A 87 -12.01 -8.16 4.72
C MET A 87 -12.08 -9.49 5.45
N GLN A 88 -12.91 -9.60 6.51
CA GLN A 88 -13.18 -10.87 7.19
C GLN A 88 -13.78 -11.93 6.26
N GLY A 89 -14.67 -11.53 5.34
CA GLY A 89 -15.24 -12.43 4.32
C GLY A 89 -14.23 -12.87 3.26
N LEU A 90 -13.18 -12.09 3.03
CA LEU A 90 -12.10 -12.41 2.08
C LEU A 90 -10.93 -13.16 2.72
N GLN A 91 -10.82 -13.14 4.05
CA GLN A 91 -9.68 -13.65 4.80
C GLN A 91 -9.28 -15.08 4.41
N GLU A 92 -10.21 -16.03 4.42
CA GLU A 92 -9.93 -17.45 4.15
C GLU A 92 -9.27 -17.68 2.78
N LYS A 93 -9.67 -16.90 1.76
CA LYS A 93 -9.11 -16.96 0.42
C LYS A 93 -7.62 -16.56 0.42
N TYR A 94 -7.29 -15.47 1.12
CA TYR A 94 -5.90 -14.99 1.22
C TYR A 94 -5.04 -15.89 2.12
N GLU A 95 -5.61 -16.43 3.20
CA GLU A 95 -4.93 -17.39 4.06
C GLU A 95 -4.49 -18.63 3.28
N THR A 96 -5.42 -19.17 2.49
CA THR A 96 -5.15 -20.33 1.62
C THR A 96 -4.10 -20.01 0.56
N HIS A 97 -4.22 -18.85 -0.10
CA HIS A 97 -3.29 -18.44 -1.16
C HIS A 97 -1.85 -18.29 -0.62
N HIS A 98 -1.69 -17.66 0.54
CA HIS A 98 -0.39 -17.35 1.13
C HIS A 98 0.15 -18.41 2.09
N LYS A 99 -0.62 -19.46 2.40
CA LYS A 99 -0.32 -20.38 3.53
C LYS A 99 -0.03 -19.60 4.82
N ALA A 100 -0.86 -18.59 5.08
CA ALA A 100 -0.76 -17.71 6.23
C ALA A 100 -2.06 -17.74 7.03
N SER A 101 -2.00 -17.37 8.31
CA SER A 101 -3.18 -17.11 9.13
C SER A 101 -3.13 -15.65 9.58
N PHE A 102 -4.17 -14.89 9.29
CA PHE A 102 -4.26 -13.49 9.69
C PHE A 102 -4.97 -13.38 11.03
N THR A 103 -4.32 -12.71 11.98
CA THR A 103 -4.98 -12.36 13.25
C THR A 103 -6.12 -11.36 13.00
N LYS A 104 -7.10 -11.31 13.92
CA LYS A 104 -8.21 -10.34 13.81
C LYS A 104 -7.67 -8.92 13.83
N GLU A 105 -6.68 -8.68 14.68
CA GLU A 105 -5.96 -7.43 14.83
C GLU A 105 -5.24 -7.02 13.54
N ALA A 106 -4.65 -7.97 12.80
CA ALA A 106 -4.05 -7.69 11.50
C ALA A 106 -5.08 -7.24 10.47
N VAL A 107 -6.23 -7.92 10.39
CA VAL A 107 -7.31 -7.56 9.47
C VAL A 107 -7.86 -6.18 9.80
N GLU A 108 -8.15 -5.89 11.07
CA GLU A 108 -8.59 -4.56 11.49
C GLU A 108 -7.55 -3.47 11.24
N ALA A 109 -6.28 -3.74 11.55
CA ALA A 109 -5.17 -2.82 11.32
C ALA A 109 -5.03 -2.50 9.82
N SER A 110 -5.19 -3.49 8.94
CA SER A 110 -5.11 -3.32 7.48
C SER A 110 -6.11 -2.29 6.98
N VAL A 111 -7.33 -2.26 7.55
CA VAL A 111 -8.36 -1.28 7.16
C VAL A 111 -8.09 0.07 7.81
N ARG A 112 -7.87 0.10 9.13
CA ARG A 112 -7.74 1.36 9.88
C ARG A 112 -6.49 2.14 9.48
N LEU A 113 -5.35 1.48 9.31
CA LEU A 113 -4.10 2.13 8.94
C LEU A 113 -4.14 2.64 7.49
N THR A 114 -4.67 1.85 6.56
CA THR A 114 -4.74 2.28 5.14
C THR A 114 -5.80 3.37 4.94
N SER A 115 -6.91 3.34 5.68
CA SER A 115 -7.87 4.45 5.71
C SER A 115 -7.20 5.77 6.11
N ARG A 116 -6.28 5.71 7.08
CA ARG A 116 -5.63 6.88 7.66
C ARG A 116 -4.43 7.40 6.88
N TYR A 117 -3.56 6.50 6.41
CA TYR A 117 -2.26 6.85 5.85
C TYR A 117 -2.21 6.72 4.31
N LEU A 118 -3.14 6.00 3.69
CA LEU A 118 -3.27 5.86 2.23
C LEU A 118 -4.55 6.55 1.75
N THR A 119 -4.56 7.88 1.78
CA THR A 119 -5.75 8.69 1.46
C THR A 119 -6.04 8.80 -0.03
N GLY A 120 -5.07 8.51 -0.90
CA GLY A 120 -5.23 8.55 -2.37
C GLY A 120 -5.89 7.30 -2.97
N ARG A 121 -6.30 6.34 -2.13
CA ARG A 121 -6.94 5.09 -2.53
C ARG A 121 -8.19 4.84 -1.70
N PHE A 122 -9.10 4.03 -2.24
CA PHE A 122 -10.39 3.72 -1.61
C PHE A 122 -10.36 2.34 -0.94
N LEU A 123 -11.08 2.20 0.17
CA LEU A 123 -11.42 0.91 0.76
C LEU A 123 -12.40 0.15 -0.16
N PRO A 124 -12.40 -1.20 -0.12
CA PRO A 124 -11.51 -2.07 0.66
C PRO A 124 -10.17 -2.37 -0.05
N ASP A 125 -10.01 -1.95 -1.31
CA ASP A 125 -8.88 -2.31 -2.19
C ASP A 125 -7.50 -2.07 -1.57
N LYS A 126 -7.26 -0.86 -1.04
CA LYS A 126 -6.00 -0.54 -0.35
C LYS A 126 -5.70 -1.42 0.87
N ALA A 127 -6.73 -1.93 1.57
CA ALA A 127 -6.55 -2.82 2.70
C ALA A 127 -6.25 -4.25 2.24
N ILE A 128 -6.88 -4.67 1.14
CA ILE A 128 -6.59 -5.94 0.46
C ILE A 128 -5.12 -5.99 0.05
N ASP A 129 -4.62 -4.97 -0.65
CA ASP A 129 -3.23 -4.99 -1.13
C ASP A 129 -2.21 -5.10 0.01
N VAL A 130 -2.47 -4.40 1.13
CA VAL A 130 -1.58 -4.44 2.30
C VAL A 130 -1.64 -5.79 2.99
N LEU A 131 -2.82 -6.40 3.11
CA LEU A 131 -2.98 -7.74 3.66
C LEU A 131 -2.26 -8.79 2.77
N ASP A 132 -2.38 -8.64 1.45
CA ASP A 132 -1.73 -9.50 0.45
C ASP A 132 -0.21 -9.42 0.53
N GLU A 133 0.36 -8.20 0.55
CA GLU A 133 1.82 -8.02 0.69
C GLU A 133 2.32 -8.54 2.04
N ALA A 134 1.57 -8.34 3.13
CA ALA A 134 1.95 -8.86 4.44
C ALA A 134 1.98 -10.41 4.45
N GLY A 135 0.97 -11.05 3.87
CA GLY A 135 0.92 -12.51 3.70
C GLY A 135 2.08 -13.04 2.86
N ALA A 136 2.34 -12.42 1.71
CA ALA A 136 3.45 -12.80 0.84
C ALA A 136 4.81 -12.64 1.53
N ARG A 137 5.02 -11.51 2.21
CA ARG A 137 6.27 -11.21 2.93
C ARG A 137 6.52 -12.18 4.08
N ALA A 138 5.49 -12.49 4.87
CA ALA A 138 5.60 -13.45 5.96
C ALA A 138 5.99 -14.85 5.45
N ARG A 139 5.41 -15.28 4.32
CA ARG A 139 5.75 -16.54 3.66
C ARG A 139 7.19 -16.56 3.12
N ILE A 140 7.63 -15.49 2.46
CA ILE A 140 9.00 -15.37 1.95
C ILE A 140 10.02 -15.41 3.10
N GLY A 141 9.71 -14.77 4.23
CA GLY A 141 10.53 -14.82 5.43
C GLY A 141 10.80 -16.25 5.90
N GLN A 142 9.79 -17.13 5.86
CA GLN A 142 9.95 -18.55 6.20
C GLN A 142 10.70 -19.38 5.16
N MET A 143 10.57 -19.05 3.87
CA MET A 143 11.34 -19.70 2.80
C MET A 143 12.81 -19.26 2.77
N THR A 144 13.25 -18.38 3.67
CA THR A 144 14.65 -18.02 3.80
C THR A 144 15.44 -19.14 4.47
N ARG A 145 16.53 -19.56 3.82
CA ARG A 145 17.36 -20.69 4.31
C ARG A 145 17.94 -20.39 5.71
N PRO A 146 17.85 -21.33 6.66
CA PRO A 146 18.44 -21.19 7.99
C PRO A 146 19.96 -20.94 7.95
N PRO A 147 20.52 -20.28 8.98
CA PRO A 147 21.96 -20.06 9.10
C PRO A 147 22.78 -21.36 9.04
N GLU A 148 22.23 -22.45 9.58
CA GLU A 148 22.85 -23.78 9.57
C GLU A 148 23.12 -24.29 8.15
N ILE A 149 22.16 -24.11 7.23
CA ILE A 149 22.31 -24.49 5.82
C ILE A 149 23.40 -23.65 5.15
N LYS A 150 23.43 -22.33 5.40
CA LYS A 150 24.48 -21.45 4.88
C LYS A 150 25.86 -21.84 5.41
N GLN A 151 25.95 -22.25 6.67
CA GLN A 151 27.21 -22.70 7.27
C GLN A 151 27.70 -24.02 6.67
N LEU A 152 26.79 -24.98 6.43
CA LEU A 152 27.13 -26.24 5.74
C LEU A 152 27.62 -25.99 4.31
N GLU A 153 26.98 -25.09 3.56
CA GLU A 153 27.43 -24.69 2.21
C GLU A 153 28.84 -24.08 2.26
N ALA A 154 29.11 -23.16 3.20
CA ALA A 154 30.42 -22.56 3.38
C ALA A 154 31.49 -23.60 3.78
N ASN A 155 31.14 -24.55 4.64
CA ASN A 155 32.04 -25.63 5.05
C ASN A 155 32.39 -26.55 3.86
N ILE A 156 31.41 -26.91 3.02
CA ILE A 156 31.64 -27.71 1.81
C ILE A 156 32.58 -26.97 0.85
N GLU A 157 32.38 -25.66 0.67
CA GLU A 157 33.24 -24.83 -0.17
C GLU A 157 34.69 -24.82 0.36
N GLN A 158 34.87 -24.69 1.68
CA GLN A 158 36.18 -24.76 2.31
C GLN A 158 36.85 -26.13 2.11
N ILE A 159 36.13 -27.23 2.36
CA ILE A 159 36.64 -28.60 2.15
C ILE A 159 37.06 -28.79 0.69
N ASN A 160 36.28 -28.26 -0.26
CA ASN A 160 36.60 -28.37 -1.67
C ASN A 160 37.87 -27.57 -2.04
N ARG A 161 38.07 -26.38 -1.47
CA ARG A 161 39.32 -25.61 -1.62
C ARG A 161 40.52 -26.39 -1.07
N ASP A 162 40.39 -26.93 0.14
CA ASP A 162 41.46 -27.69 0.80
C ASP A 162 41.82 -28.96 0.02
N LYS A 163 40.80 -29.64 -0.54
CA LYS A 163 40.96 -30.84 -1.37
C LYS A 163 41.72 -30.52 -2.66
N VAL A 164 41.38 -29.43 -3.34
CA VAL A 164 42.09 -28.98 -4.55
C VAL A 164 43.55 -28.63 -4.22
N GLY A 165 43.80 -27.99 -3.07
CA GLY A 165 45.14 -27.73 -2.57
C GLY A 165 45.94 -29.02 -2.34
N ALA A 166 45.37 -30.00 -1.65
CA ALA A 166 46.02 -31.30 -1.41
C ALA A 166 46.34 -32.06 -2.70
N ILE A 167 45.46 -31.98 -3.72
CA ILE A 167 45.72 -32.56 -5.05
C ILE A 167 46.91 -31.87 -5.74
N ALA A 168 47.00 -30.54 -5.66
CA ALA A 168 48.10 -29.78 -6.23
C ALA A 168 49.44 -30.09 -5.55
N GLU A 169 49.42 -30.37 -4.24
CA GLU A 169 50.57 -30.80 -3.44
C GLU A 169 50.91 -32.29 -3.60
N GLN A 170 50.14 -33.05 -4.39
CA GLN A 170 50.24 -34.51 -4.56
C GLN A 170 50.06 -35.31 -3.26
N ASP A 171 49.41 -34.73 -2.24
CA ASP A 171 49.01 -35.41 -1.02
C ASP A 171 47.69 -36.15 -1.25
N PHE A 172 47.79 -37.34 -1.86
CA PHE A 172 46.64 -38.15 -2.24
C PHE A 172 45.88 -38.73 -1.05
N GLU A 173 46.54 -38.94 0.09
CA GLU A 173 45.92 -39.47 1.31
C GLU A 173 45.01 -38.41 1.95
N LYS A 174 45.50 -37.18 2.10
CA LYS A 174 44.70 -36.04 2.56
C LYS A 174 43.58 -35.69 1.58
N ALA A 175 43.85 -35.73 0.28
CA ALA A 175 42.82 -35.51 -0.74
C ALA A 175 41.69 -36.56 -0.69
N ALA A 176 42.01 -37.82 -0.40
CA ALA A 176 41.02 -38.88 -0.22
C ALA A 176 40.16 -38.64 1.04
N ALA A 177 40.77 -38.30 2.17
CA ALA A 177 40.05 -37.97 3.41
C ALA A 177 39.12 -36.75 3.25
N LEU A 178 39.58 -35.71 2.55
CA LEU A 178 38.77 -34.53 2.24
C LEU A 178 37.64 -34.84 1.26
N ARG A 179 37.83 -35.76 0.31
CA ARG A 179 36.77 -36.22 -0.59
C ARG A 179 35.65 -36.94 0.18
N ASP A 180 36.01 -37.80 1.12
CA ASP A 180 35.03 -38.51 1.94
C ASP A 180 34.31 -37.55 2.91
N SER A 181 35.03 -36.57 3.45
CA SER A 181 34.46 -35.49 4.26
C SER A 181 33.48 -34.62 3.48
N GLU A 182 33.83 -34.22 2.24
CA GLU A 182 32.94 -33.49 1.34
C GLU A 182 31.67 -34.30 1.03
N LYS A 183 31.81 -35.60 0.78
CA LYS A 183 30.67 -36.49 0.51
C LYS A 183 29.72 -36.56 1.70
N ASN A 184 30.25 -36.65 2.91
CA ASN A 184 29.45 -36.67 4.13
C ASN A 184 28.75 -35.32 4.37
N ALA A 185 29.47 -34.21 4.24
CA ALA A 185 28.91 -32.87 4.38
C ALA A 185 27.82 -32.57 3.32
N LYS A 186 27.99 -33.05 2.08
CA LYS A 186 26.96 -32.96 1.03
C LYS A 186 25.71 -33.76 1.38
N LYS A 187 25.85 -34.97 1.92
CA LYS A 187 24.71 -35.77 2.39
C LYS A 187 23.97 -35.06 3.52
N GLU A 188 24.71 -34.54 4.50
CA GLU A 188 24.13 -33.78 5.61
C GLU A 188 23.37 -32.54 5.12
N LEU A 189 23.94 -31.80 4.14
CA LEU A 189 23.27 -30.68 3.50
C LEU A 189 21.98 -31.10 2.78
N GLU A 190 22.00 -32.21 2.02
CA GLU A 190 20.83 -32.73 1.32
C GLU A 190 19.71 -33.15 2.30
N GLU A 191 20.06 -33.86 3.37
CA GLU A 191 19.09 -34.27 4.42
C GLU A 191 18.52 -33.05 5.14
N THR A 192 19.36 -32.08 5.49
CA THR A 192 18.94 -30.84 6.14
C THR A 192 18.03 -30.01 5.24
N LEU A 193 18.36 -29.87 3.96
CA LEU A 193 17.52 -29.18 2.97
C LEU A 193 16.17 -29.89 2.78
N LYS A 194 16.15 -31.22 2.73
CA LYS A 194 14.93 -32.01 2.59
C LYS A 194 14.01 -31.82 3.81
N ASN A 195 14.57 -31.90 5.01
CA ASN A 195 13.83 -31.70 6.26
C ASN A 195 13.30 -30.26 6.39
N TRP A 196 14.10 -29.27 5.99
CA TRP A 196 13.68 -27.87 6.00
C TRP A 196 12.57 -27.60 4.99
N ARG A 197 12.66 -28.12 3.75
CA ARG A 197 11.60 -27.98 2.75
C ARG A 197 10.29 -28.60 3.22
N ALA A 198 10.34 -29.81 3.77
CA ALA A 198 9.16 -30.49 4.30
C ALA A 198 8.49 -29.68 5.42
N LYS A 199 9.27 -29.17 6.39
CA LYS A 199 8.75 -28.30 7.44
C LYS A 199 8.20 -26.99 6.90
N SER A 200 8.90 -26.36 5.96
CA SER A 200 8.49 -25.06 5.38
C SER A 200 7.23 -25.17 4.53
N GLU A 201 6.94 -26.31 3.92
CA GLU A 201 5.71 -26.50 3.12
C GLU A 201 4.45 -26.67 3.98
N GLU A 202 4.59 -27.25 5.18
CA GLU A 202 3.50 -27.50 6.13
C GLU A 202 3.28 -26.33 7.11
N THR A 203 4.25 -25.43 7.25
CA THR A 203 4.15 -24.35 8.24
C THR A 203 3.22 -23.24 7.74
N ILE A 204 2.17 -22.98 8.50
CA ILE A 204 1.30 -21.81 8.33
C ILE A 204 1.92 -20.63 9.08
N VAL A 205 2.16 -19.52 8.39
CA VAL A 205 2.76 -18.32 9.01
C VAL A 205 1.67 -17.44 9.60
N THR A 206 1.80 -17.05 10.86
CA THR A 206 0.87 -16.10 11.47
C THR A 206 1.25 -14.66 11.10
N VAL A 207 0.28 -13.89 10.62
CA VAL A 207 0.43 -12.47 10.28
C VAL A 207 -0.31 -11.63 11.32
N THR A 208 0.42 -10.69 11.89
CA THR A 208 0.00 -9.83 13.02
C THR A 208 -0.19 -8.39 12.58
N ASP A 209 -0.73 -7.55 13.47
CA ASP A 209 -0.82 -6.10 13.28
C ASP A 209 0.55 -5.46 13.01
N ASP A 210 1.62 -5.97 13.61
CA ASP A 210 2.98 -5.48 13.41
C ASP A 210 3.46 -5.70 11.96
N ASP A 211 3.09 -6.82 11.34
CA ASP A 211 3.42 -7.11 9.93
C ASP A 211 2.73 -6.11 8.99
N ILE A 212 1.46 -5.81 9.27
CA ILE A 212 0.67 -4.81 8.55
C ILE A 212 1.30 -3.42 8.71
N MET A 213 1.67 -3.03 9.93
CA MET A 213 2.37 -1.76 10.18
C MET A 213 3.67 -1.67 9.40
N ALA A 214 4.43 -2.76 9.31
CA ALA A 214 5.68 -2.79 8.55
C ALA A 214 5.47 -2.61 7.05
N VAL A 215 4.37 -3.14 6.48
CA VAL A 215 4.02 -2.90 5.07
C VAL A 215 3.59 -1.46 4.84
N VAL A 216 2.64 -0.95 5.64
CA VAL A 216 2.15 0.43 5.47
C VAL A 216 3.27 1.45 5.70
N SER A 217 4.15 1.21 6.67
CA SER A 217 5.31 2.06 6.93
C SER A 217 6.27 2.09 5.75
N LYS A 218 6.52 0.95 5.12
CA LYS A 218 7.35 0.85 3.91
C LYS A 218 6.73 1.60 2.72
N TRP A 219 5.41 1.53 2.55
CA TRP A 219 4.71 2.20 1.45
C TRP A 219 4.64 3.72 1.61
N THR A 220 4.45 4.18 2.84
CA THR A 220 4.25 5.59 3.15
C THR A 220 5.53 6.32 3.54
N GLY A 221 6.60 5.59 3.87
CA GLY A 221 7.81 6.12 4.49
C GLY A 221 7.64 6.54 5.95
N VAL A 222 6.41 6.52 6.49
CA VAL A 222 6.10 6.97 7.85
C VAL A 222 6.39 5.83 8.83
N PRO A 223 7.25 6.00 9.85
CA PRO A 223 7.50 4.96 10.84
C PRO A 223 6.26 4.66 11.70
N LEU A 224 5.59 3.55 11.42
CA LEU A 224 4.47 3.05 12.22
C LEU A 224 5.02 2.11 13.29
N ARG A 225 5.20 2.61 14.52
CA ARG A 225 5.42 1.78 15.71
C ARG A 225 4.11 1.67 16.46
N ARG A 226 3.91 0.65 17.30
CA ARG A 226 2.80 0.62 18.28
C ARG A 226 2.73 1.96 19.02
N MET A 227 1.75 2.76 18.63
CA MET A 227 1.57 4.16 18.98
C MET A 227 0.24 4.30 19.70
N GLU A 228 0.27 4.06 21.01
CA GLU A 228 -0.68 4.70 21.92
C GLU A 228 0.10 5.38 23.05
N GLU A 229 0.99 4.66 23.75
CA GLU A 229 1.77 5.26 24.84
C GLU A 229 2.93 6.14 24.35
N LYS A 230 3.71 5.70 23.35
CA LYS A 230 4.88 6.45 22.87
C LYS A 230 4.53 7.69 22.04
N GLU A 231 3.39 7.71 21.34
CA GLU A 231 2.98 8.88 20.56
C GLU A 231 2.45 9.99 21.49
N ALA A 232 1.68 9.62 22.52
CA ALA A 232 1.28 10.54 23.56
C ALA A 232 2.50 11.13 24.28
N GLU A 233 3.47 10.28 24.65
CA GLU A 233 4.72 10.73 25.26
C GLU A 233 5.54 11.63 24.32
N LYS A 234 5.58 11.31 23.02
CA LYS A 234 6.21 12.15 22.00
C LYS A 234 5.53 13.53 21.94
N LEU A 235 4.20 13.60 21.83
CA LEU A 235 3.45 14.86 21.80
C LEU A 235 3.58 15.69 23.10
N LEU A 236 3.78 15.05 24.24
CA LEU A 236 4.11 15.73 25.50
C LEU A 236 5.47 16.45 25.41
N LYS A 237 6.45 15.87 24.71
CA LYS A 237 7.80 16.43 24.50
C LYS A 237 7.91 17.39 23.30
N MET A 238 6.87 17.49 22.46
CA MET A 238 6.87 18.32 21.25
C MET A 238 7.27 19.78 21.50
N GLU A 239 6.72 20.39 22.54
CA GLU A 239 6.95 21.80 22.84
C GLU A 239 8.43 22.08 23.15
N SER A 240 9.04 21.24 24.00
CA SER A 240 10.46 21.33 24.33
C SER A 240 11.38 21.02 23.16
N GLU A 241 11.04 20.03 22.33
CA GLU A 241 11.87 19.67 21.16
C GLU A 241 11.84 20.75 20.08
N LEU A 242 10.67 21.33 19.81
CA LEU A 242 10.52 22.41 18.84
C LEU A 242 11.17 23.71 19.35
N GLN A 243 11.05 24.06 20.63
CA GLN A 243 11.75 25.20 21.23
C GLN A 243 13.28 25.06 21.14
N GLY A 244 13.81 23.83 21.25
CA GLY A 244 15.25 23.57 21.09
C GLY A 244 15.78 23.81 19.67
N ARG A 245 14.92 23.84 18.66
CA ARG A 245 15.30 24.02 17.24
C ARG A 245 14.85 25.36 16.66
N VAL A 246 13.68 25.85 17.06
CA VAL A 246 13.07 27.08 16.55
C VAL A 246 13.27 28.21 17.54
N ILE A 247 14.20 29.11 17.21
CA ILE A 247 14.61 30.20 18.09
C ILE A 247 13.65 31.39 17.96
N GLY A 248 13.16 31.92 19.08
CA GLY A 248 12.41 33.17 19.14
C GLY A 248 10.93 33.07 18.71
N GLN A 249 10.36 31.85 18.67
CA GLN A 249 8.96 31.61 18.32
C GLN A 249 8.20 30.77 19.37
N ASP A 250 8.55 30.94 20.65
CA ASP A 250 8.05 30.11 21.75
C ASP A 250 6.51 30.08 21.85
N GLU A 251 5.87 31.22 21.61
CA GLU A 251 4.41 31.35 21.62
C GLU A 251 3.75 30.53 20.50
N ALA A 252 4.32 30.57 19.29
CA ALA A 252 3.83 29.79 18.16
C ALA A 252 4.01 28.29 18.40
N VAL A 253 5.17 27.87 18.90
CA VAL A 253 5.45 26.48 19.26
C VAL A 253 4.47 25.97 20.33
N THR A 254 4.22 26.78 21.36
CA THR A 254 3.27 26.46 22.43
C THR A 254 1.85 26.30 21.88
N ALA A 255 1.40 27.21 21.03
CA ALA A 255 0.06 27.20 20.45
C ALA A 255 -0.18 25.96 19.58
N ILE A 256 0.78 25.61 18.72
CA ILE A 256 0.74 24.44 17.86
C ILE A 256 0.73 23.15 18.70
N SER A 257 1.65 23.05 19.66
CA SER A 257 1.78 21.87 20.52
C SER A 257 0.50 21.59 21.30
N LYS A 258 -0.11 22.63 21.88
CA LYS A 258 -1.41 22.51 22.56
C LYS A 258 -2.53 22.06 21.62
N ALA A 259 -2.59 22.60 20.40
CA ALA A 259 -3.62 22.24 19.43
C ALA A 259 -3.50 20.79 18.94
N LEU A 260 -2.28 20.32 18.68
CA LEU A 260 -2.02 18.94 18.25
C LEU A 260 -2.28 17.93 19.37
N ARG A 261 -1.89 18.24 20.61
CA ARG A 261 -2.24 17.42 21.78
C ARG A 261 -3.76 17.27 21.94
N ARG A 262 -4.53 18.36 21.80
CA ARG A 262 -6.01 18.33 21.86
C ARG A 262 -6.63 17.50 20.74
N SER A 263 -6.10 17.62 19.52
CA SER A 263 -6.59 16.86 18.36
C SER A 263 -6.42 15.35 18.53
N ARG A 264 -5.42 14.92 19.32
CA ARG A 264 -5.08 13.52 19.58
C ARG A 264 -5.73 12.91 20.81
N ALA A 265 -6.19 13.72 21.76
CA ALA A 265 -6.89 13.27 22.97
C ALA A 265 -8.39 12.92 22.74
N ASP A 266 -8.74 12.44 21.55
CA ASP A 266 -10.03 11.78 21.23
C ASP A 266 -11.28 12.66 20.99
N LEU A 267 -11.17 13.80 20.30
CA LEU A 267 -12.33 14.67 20.02
C LEU A 267 -12.38 15.28 18.60
N LYS A 268 -11.90 14.59 17.56
CA LYS A 268 -11.97 15.15 16.19
C LYS A 268 -12.33 14.12 15.11
N ASP A 269 -13.26 14.52 14.26
CA ASP A 269 -13.67 13.82 13.03
C ASP A 269 -12.43 13.44 12.17
N PRO A 270 -12.25 12.16 11.81
CA PRO A 270 -11.14 11.69 10.96
C PRO A 270 -11.04 12.39 9.60
N ARG A 271 -12.13 13.00 9.12
CA ARG A 271 -12.16 13.76 7.86
C ARG A 271 -11.54 15.15 7.98
N ARG A 272 -11.19 15.58 9.19
CA ARG A 272 -10.63 16.91 9.45
C ARG A 272 -9.12 16.85 9.68
N PRO A 273 -8.35 17.84 9.20
CA PRO A 273 -6.91 17.89 9.45
C PRO A 273 -6.57 17.83 10.94
N ILE A 274 -5.44 17.16 11.25
CA ILE A 274 -4.89 17.03 12.61
C ILE A 274 -4.71 18.42 13.24
N GLY A 275 -4.30 19.42 12.44
CA GLY A 275 -4.31 20.83 12.82
C GLY A 275 -4.43 21.72 11.58
N SER A 276 -5.07 22.86 11.75
CA SER A 276 -5.15 23.91 10.73
C SER A 276 -4.61 25.17 11.38
N PHE A 277 -3.48 25.65 10.88
CA PHE A 277 -2.74 26.75 11.47
C PHE A 277 -2.54 27.86 10.45
N LEU A 278 -2.60 29.10 10.92
CA LEU A 278 -2.27 30.29 10.15
C LEU A 278 -1.08 30.98 10.82
N PHE A 279 0.07 30.98 10.18
CA PHE A 279 1.27 31.66 10.69
C PHE A 279 1.29 33.11 10.23
N LEU A 280 1.18 34.03 11.19
CA LEU A 280 1.16 35.47 10.94
C LEU A 280 2.56 36.06 11.19
N GLY A 281 3.01 36.93 10.29
CA GLY A 281 4.30 37.63 10.42
C GLY A 281 4.91 38.03 9.07
N PRO A 282 6.01 38.82 9.05
CA PRO A 282 6.73 39.14 7.83
C PRO A 282 7.34 37.91 7.13
N THR A 283 7.80 38.05 5.90
CA THR A 283 8.65 37.03 5.24
C THR A 283 10.01 36.95 5.96
N GLY A 284 10.65 35.78 5.90
CA GLY A 284 11.98 35.57 6.50
C GLY A 284 12.03 35.35 8.01
N VAL A 285 10.94 35.56 8.75
CA VAL A 285 10.92 35.39 10.23
C VAL A 285 10.92 33.94 10.72
N GLY A 286 10.97 32.95 9.80
CA GLY A 286 11.07 31.52 10.14
C GLY A 286 9.76 30.71 10.09
N LYS A 287 8.68 31.24 9.49
CA LYS A 287 7.39 30.52 9.35
C LYS A 287 7.54 29.16 8.65
N THR A 288 8.24 29.14 7.51
CA THR A 288 8.52 27.91 6.75
C THR A 288 9.45 26.97 7.52
N TYR A 289 10.39 27.52 8.29
CA TYR A 289 11.31 26.73 9.12
C TYR A 289 10.58 26.01 10.26
N LEU A 290 9.63 26.68 10.92
CA LEU A 290 8.76 26.06 11.91
C LEU A 290 7.88 24.97 11.28
N ALA A 291 7.34 25.20 10.07
CA ALA A 291 6.57 24.19 9.35
C ALA A 291 7.39 22.93 9.03
N ARG A 292 8.64 23.08 8.57
CA ARG A 292 9.55 21.95 8.30
C ARG A 292 9.94 21.19 9.57
N ASN A 293 10.25 21.89 10.66
CA ASN A 293 10.54 21.23 11.94
C ASN A 293 9.31 20.51 12.51
N LEU A 294 8.11 21.04 12.27
CA LEU A 294 6.87 20.38 12.62
C LEU A 294 6.66 19.09 11.79
N ALA A 295 6.94 19.13 10.48
CA ALA A 295 6.87 17.95 9.62
C ALA A 295 7.87 16.87 10.06
N GLU A 296 9.12 17.25 10.31
CA GLU A 296 10.16 16.37 10.85
C GLU A 296 9.74 15.74 12.18
N PHE A 297 9.20 16.53 13.10
CA PHE A 297 8.74 16.00 14.39
C PHE A 297 7.56 15.03 14.22
N MET A 298 6.57 15.39 13.41
CA MET A 298 5.32 14.64 13.24
C MET A 298 5.51 13.37 12.42
N PHE A 299 6.29 13.43 11.34
CA PHE A 299 6.37 12.40 10.31
C PHE A 299 7.76 11.77 10.19
N GLY A 300 8.78 12.34 10.85
CA GLY A 300 10.16 11.86 10.78
C GLY A 300 10.88 12.23 9.49
N ASP A 301 10.30 13.15 8.71
CA ASP A 301 10.83 13.62 7.44
C ASP A 301 10.53 15.14 7.28
N PRO A 302 11.54 16.02 7.08
CA PRO A 302 11.29 17.43 6.88
C PRO A 302 10.70 17.76 5.50
N GLU A 303 10.79 16.82 4.55
CA GLU A 303 10.23 16.92 3.19
C GLU A 303 8.79 16.40 3.11
N ALA A 304 8.24 15.85 4.19
CA ALA A 304 6.81 15.56 4.34
C ALA A 304 5.96 16.86 4.50
N LEU A 305 6.31 17.90 3.75
CA LEU A 305 5.69 19.22 3.72
C LEU A 305 5.40 19.60 2.26
N ILE A 306 4.13 19.60 1.88
CA ILE A 306 3.70 20.15 0.59
C ILE A 306 3.61 21.67 0.72
N GLN A 307 4.43 22.39 -0.04
CA GLN A 307 4.42 23.84 -0.09
C GLN A 307 3.74 24.32 -1.38
N ILE A 308 2.71 25.15 -1.24
CA ILE A 308 2.02 25.77 -2.37
C ILE A 308 2.25 27.28 -2.29
N ASP A 309 2.85 27.89 -3.31
CA ASP A 309 3.08 29.34 -3.36
C ASP A 309 1.83 30.07 -3.88
N MET A 310 1.10 30.73 -2.97
CA MET A 310 -0.10 31.50 -3.30
C MET A 310 0.15 32.66 -4.27
N SER A 311 1.40 33.12 -4.42
CA SER A 311 1.76 34.18 -5.37
C SER A 311 1.51 33.75 -6.81
N GLU A 312 1.66 32.46 -7.11
CA GLU A 312 1.38 31.86 -8.42
C GLU A 312 -0.12 31.79 -8.76
N TYR A 313 -0.99 31.99 -7.75
CA TYR A 313 -2.44 31.86 -7.86
C TYR A 313 -3.19 33.18 -7.74
N MET A 314 -2.49 34.32 -7.73
CA MET A 314 -3.12 35.64 -7.69
C MET A 314 -3.69 36.09 -9.06
N GLU A 315 -3.26 35.47 -10.16
CA GLU A 315 -3.81 35.76 -11.49
C GLU A 315 -5.11 34.99 -11.72
N LYS A 316 -6.15 35.66 -12.23
CA LYS A 316 -7.52 35.12 -12.42
C LYS A 316 -7.63 33.88 -13.34
N PHE A 317 -6.55 33.44 -13.97
CA PHE A 317 -6.53 32.33 -14.94
C PHE A 317 -5.71 31.10 -14.50
N THR A 318 -4.97 31.15 -13.39
CA THR A 318 -4.10 30.04 -12.93
C THR A 318 -4.78 29.04 -12.00
N SER A 319 -6.01 29.30 -11.56
CA SER A 319 -6.82 28.35 -10.77
C SER A 319 -7.16 27.04 -11.51
N SER A 320 -6.96 27.01 -12.83
CA SER A 320 -7.14 25.84 -13.68
C SER A 320 -6.13 24.72 -13.39
N SER A 321 -4.92 25.07 -12.93
CA SER A 321 -3.80 24.12 -12.79
C SER A 321 -3.82 23.34 -11.46
N LEU A 322 -4.65 23.75 -10.49
CA LEU A 322 -4.74 23.11 -9.17
C LEU A 322 -5.65 21.86 -9.15
N ILE A 323 -6.41 21.62 -10.22
CA ILE A 323 -7.35 20.48 -10.33
C ILE A 323 -6.73 19.31 -11.13
N ASP A 324 -5.64 19.58 -11.88
CA ASP A 324 -5.00 18.62 -12.79
C ASP A 324 -3.67 18.03 -12.26
N SER A 325 -3.35 18.17 -10.96
CA SER A 325 -2.14 17.60 -10.31
C SER A 325 -2.48 16.60 -9.22
#